data_AF-A0A969Z278-F1
#
_entry.id   AF-A0A969Z278-F1
#
_cell.length_a   1.000
_cell.length_b   1.000
_cell.length_c   1.000
_cell.angle_alpha   90.00
_cell.angle_beta   90.00
_cell.angle_gamma   90.00
#
_symmetry.space_group_name_H-M   'P 1'
#
loop_
_entity.id
_entity.type
_entity.pdbx_description
1 polymer ?
#
loop_
_entity_poly.entity_id
_entity_poly.type
_entity_poly.pdbx_seq_one_letter_code
_entity_poly.pdbx_strand_id
1 'polypeptide(L)'
;MLGFIYLLLCFLLGWVICSYAFPGLTNLSKTSYSHKKINVSPYILQLPAWFITGVIAKTWAVYIIAYICSKMESPLLIANTIVMSATVIIVLVNIYIKSKASNKSKSGLLNPVQDRLAIDKIIVIKELVLILGITILATILMWTTFYIREGNLYVGVSVFSDFSPHLGMIRSFSYGNNFPTTYSHFAGEDIKYHFMFQFLVGNLEFLGMRIDWAFNLPSIISFVSAHLLLYLLAVKMTSKNWVGAVTCILFNFRSSKTLFTYLANIPQGDSKLEKLSNNLEFISDTPNEDWGLWNLNVYANQRHLALGLAVMFYIIILFMPYLYQMFDELKQANNKSFFEKFRKIFFSKDAWIIKDLRLAITSGLLLGSLSFFHGAAVIACLLVLFVIAILSKKRLDFLIMASITIVLSLAQTSFFINGSVVEAG
;
A
#
# COMPACT_ATOMS: atom_id res chain seq x y z
N MET A 1 -25.45 -5.98 1.79
CA MET A 1 -24.68 -5.18 0.82
C MET A 1 -23.48 -6.01 0.36
N LEU A 2 -23.38 -6.33 -0.93
CA LEU A 2 -22.31 -7.20 -1.47
C LEU A 2 -20.92 -6.55 -1.38
N GLY A 3 -20.83 -5.23 -1.20
CA GLY A 3 -19.54 -4.52 -1.07
C GLY A 3 -18.68 -4.99 0.12
N PHE A 4 -19.28 -5.34 1.27
CA PHE A 4 -18.49 -5.89 2.40
C PHE A 4 -17.92 -7.27 2.06
N ILE A 5 -18.70 -8.11 1.38
CA ILE A 5 -18.24 -9.41 0.87
C ILE A 5 -17.14 -9.19 -0.17
N TYR A 6 -17.26 -8.15 -1.00
CA TYR A 6 -16.22 -7.81 -1.96
C TYR A 6 -14.87 -7.56 -1.29
N LEU A 7 -14.83 -6.73 -0.24
CA LEU A 7 -13.62 -6.45 0.53
C LEU A 7 -13.06 -7.68 1.25
N LEU A 8 -13.93 -8.52 1.85
CA LEU A 8 -13.51 -9.78 2.45
C LEU A 8 -12.85 -10.70 1.42
N LEU A 9 -13.44 -10.81 0.22
CA LEU A 9 -12.87 -11.57 -0.88
C LEU A 9 -11.53 -10.99 -1.37
N CYS A 10 -11.29 -9.67 -1.26
CA CYS A 10 -9.97 -9.11 -1.51
C CYS A 10 -8.94 -9.69 -0.55
N PHE A 11 -9.20 -9.71 0.76
CA PHE A 11 -8.29 -10.34 1.73
C PHE A 11 -8.03 -11.82 1.42
N LEU A 12 -9.07 -12.57 1.11
CA LEU A 12 -8.94 -14.00 0.81
C LEU A 12 -8.16 -14.25 -0.49
N LEU A 13 -8.43 -13.50 -1.55
CA LEU A 13 -7.68 -13.59 -2.80
C LEU A 13 -6.21 -13.24 -2.58
N GLY A 14 -5.93 -12.14 -1.87
CA GLY A 14 -4.58 -11.75 -1.54
C GLY A 14 -3.85 -12.77 -0.68
N TRP A 15 -4.53 -13.44 0.27
CA TRP A 15 -3.95 -14.57 1.00
C TRP A 15 -3.54 -15.71 0.07
N VAL A 16 -4.39 -16.07 -0.89
CA VAL A 16 -4.06 -17.08 -1.89
C VAL A 16 -2.82 -16.64 -2.68
N ILE A 17 -2.86 -15.45 -3.31
CA ILE A 17 -1.77 -14.92 -4.13
C ILE A 17 -0.47 -14.87 -3.34
N CYS A 18 -0.46 -14.25 -2.15
CA CYS A 18 0.74 -14.13 -1.33
C CYS A 18 1.32 -15.48 -0.94
N SER A 19 0.49 -16.51 -0.74
CA SER A 19 0.99 -17.83 -0.35
C SER A 19 1.77 -18.55 -1.45
N TYR A 20 1.56 -18.17 -2.72
CA TYR A 20 2.32 -18.68 -3.86
C TYR A 20 3.42 -17.72 -4.31
N ALA A 21 3.10 -16.43 -4.38
CA ALA A 21 3.98 -15.36 -4.87
C ALA A 21 5.15 -15.07 -3.92
N PHE A 22 4.90 -15.08 -2.61
CA PHE A 22 5.87 -14.69 -1.58
C PHE A 22 6.01 -15.80 -0.52
N PRO A 23 6.59 -16.95 -0.88
CA PRO A 23 6.74 -18.08 0.05
C PRO A 23 7.59 -17.65 1.26
N GLY A 24 7.15 -18.05 2.45
CA GLY A 24 7.87 -17.72 3.69
C GLY A 24 7.69 -16.28 4.18
N LEU A 25 6.62 -15.58 3.77
CA LEU A 25 6.28 -14.24 4.27
C LEU A 25 6.32 -14.16 5.81
N THR A 26 5.86 -15.20 6.50
CA THR A 26 5.89 -15.30 7.97
C THR A 26 7.29 -15.28 8.57
N ASN A 27 8.32 -15.68 7.81
CA ASN A 27 9.69 -15.65 8.29
C ASN A 27 10.27 -14.23 8.29
N LEU A 28 9.73 -13.33 7.46
CA LEU A 28 10.17 -11.93 7.43
C LEU A 28 9.82 -11.18 8.72
N SER A 29 8.83 -11.62 9.50
CA SER A 29 8.51 -11.00 10.79
C SER A 29 9.26 -11.62 11.98
N LYS A 30 10.09 -12.65 11.77
CA LYS A 30 10.82 -13.35 12.85
C LYS A 30 12.20 -12.79 13.12
N THR A 31 12.86 -12.23 12.10
CA THR A 31 14.22 -11.69 12.20
C THR A 31 14.32 -10.27 11.66
N SER A 32 15.21 -9.47 12.23
CA SER A 32 15.63 -8.19 11.67
C SER A 32 16.55 -8.43 10.46
N TYR A 33 16.84 -7.37 9.70
CA TYR A 33 17.78 -7.48 8.58
C TYR A 33 19.22 -7.75 9.03
N SER A 34 19.54 -7.49 10.30
CA SER A 34 20.83 -7.82 10.92
C SER A 34 20.80 -9.19 11.64
N HIS A 35 19.91 -10.10 11.22
CA HIS A 35 19.76 -11.48 11.73
C HIS A 35 19.41 -11.61 13.22
N LYS A 36 18.99 -10.54 13.90
CA LYS A 36 18.52 -10.62 15.29
C LYS A 36 17.08 -11.10 15.33
N LYS A 37 16.72 -11.95 16.29
CA LYS A 37 15.31 -12.29 16.54
C LYS A 37 14.54 -11.02 16.89
N ILE A 38 13.38 -10.84 16.26
CA ILE A 38 12.43 -9.78 16.60
C ILE A 38 11.12 -10.43 17.03
N ASN A 39 10.44 -9.78 17.96
CA ASN A 39 9.17 -10.25 18.46
C ASN A 39 8.07 -9.41 17.84
N VAL A 40 7.67 -9.76 16.62
CA VAL A 40 6.58 -9.10 15.89
C VAL A 40 5.59 -10.15 15.41
N SER A 41 4.29 -9.89 15.59
CA SER A 41 3.27 -10.80 15.07
C SER A 41 3.35 -10.87 13.54
N PRO A 42 3.33 -12.07 12.94
CA PRO A 42 3.30 -12.20 11.48
C PRO A 42 2.11 -11.49 10.81
N TYR A 43 1.02 -11.29 11.55
CA TYR A 43 -0.17 -10.59 11.05
C TYR A 43 0.07 -9.11 10.75
N ILE A 44 1.08 -8.48 11.37
CA ILE A 44 1.54 -7.13 11.04
C ILE A 44 1.99 -7.04 9.58
N LEU A 45 2.56 -8.11 9.02
CA LEU A 45 2.94 -8.19 7.61
C LEU A 45 1.81 -8.79 6.75
N GLN A 46 1.23 -9.89 7.23
CA GLN A 46 0.32 -10.70 6.43
C GLN A 46 -0.98 -9.97 6.10
N LEU A 47 -1.63 -9.33 7.08
CA LEU A 47 -2.91 -8.66 6.83
C LEU A 47 -2.78 -7.52 5.81
N PRO A 48 -1.79 -6.60 5.92
CA PRO A 48 -1.54 -5.62 4.87
C PRO A 48 -1.23 -6.25 3.52
N ALA A 49 -0.35 -7.25 3.48
CA ALA A 49 0.05 -7.91 2.22
C ALA A 49 -1.16 -8.55 1.50
N TRP A 50 -2.04 -9.22 2.25
CA TRP A 50 -3.26 -9.81 1.71
C TRP A 50 -4.21 -8.73 1.20
N PHE A 51 -4.41 -7.66 1.97
CA PHE A 51 -5.29 -6.57 1.57
C PHE A 51 -4.81 -5.90 0.28
N ILE A 52 -3.57 -5.40 0.23
CA ILE A 52 -3.08 -4.62 -0.91
C ILE A 52 -3.00 -5.47 -2.19
N THR A 53 -2.52 -6.72 -2.08
CA THR A 53 -2.39 -7.62 -3.22
C THR A 53 -3.77 -8.00 -3.75
N GLY A 54 -4.69 -8.31 -2.85
CA GLY A 54 -6.05 -8.71 -3.20
C GLY A 54 -6.88 -7.57 -3.78
N VAL A 55 -6.81 -6.37 -3.19
CA VAL A 55 -7.53 -5.19 -3.69
C VAL A 55 -7.06 -4.83 -5.09
N ILE A 56 -5.75 -4.75 -5.33
CA ILE A 56 -5.20 -4.39 -6.63
C ILE A 56 -5.61 -5.44 -7.68
N ALA A 57 -5.35 -6.73 -7.41
CA ALA A 57 -5.62 -7.80 -8.36
C ALA A 57 -7.12 -7.91 -8.70
N LYS A 58 -7.99 -7.91 -7.67
CA LYS A 58 -9.43 -8.09 -7.87
C LYS A 58 -10.05 -6.89 -8.58
N THR A 59 -9.65 -5.69 -8.22
CA THR A 59 -10.21 -4.46 -8.79
C THR A 59 -9.83 -4.33 -10.26
N TRP A 60 -8.57 -4.64 -10.64
CA TRP A 60 -8.19 -4.73 -12.05
C TRP A 60 -8.99 -5.80 -12.81
N ALA A 61 -9.18 -6.98 -12.22
CA ALA A 61 -9.96 -8.03 -12.85
C ALA A 61 -11.40 -7.59 -13.12
N VAL A 62 -12.05 -6.92 -12.17
CA VAL A 62 -13.40 -6.36 -12.38
C VAL A 62 -13.38 -5.28 -13.44
N TYR A 63 -12.41 -4.36 -13.40
CA TYR A 63 -12.30 -3.29 -14.39
C TYR A 63 -12.18 -3.83 -15.81
N ILE A 64 -11.26 -4.78 -16.03
CA ILE A 64 -10.98 -5.38 -17.34
C ILE A 64 -12.22 -6.10 -17.88
N ILE A 65 -12.89 -6.90 -17.05
CA ILE A 65 -14.11 -7.62 -17.50
C ILE A 65 -15.25 -6.64 -17.75
N ALA A 66 -15.43 -5.62 -16.91
CA ALA A 66 -16.44 -4.59 -17.13
C ALA A 66 -16.18 -3.80 -18.42
N TYR A 67 -14.92 -3.48 -18.71
CA TYR A 67 -14.51 -2.85 -19.96
C TYR A 67 -14.85 -3.71 -21.18
N ILE A 68 -14.52 -5.01 -21.15
CA ILE A 68 -14.85 -5.97 -22.22
C ILE A 68 -16.38 -6.04 -22.42
N CYS A 69 -17.14 -6.03 -21.33
CA CYS A 69 -18.60 -6.07 -21.33
C CYS A 69 -19.26 -4.70 -21.48
N SER A 70 -18.53 -3.62 -21.78
CA SER A 70 -19.02 -2.22 -21.74
C SER A 70 -20.25 -1.95 -22.60
N LYS A 71 -20.48 -2.73 -23.66
CA LYS A 71 -21.66 -2.62 -24.53
C LYS A 71 -22.92 -3.31 -23.99
N MET A 72 -22.81 -4.01 -22.87
CA MET A 72 -23.94 -4.70 -22.23
C MET A 72 -24.68 -3.77 -21.28
N GLU A 73 -25.92 -4.12 -20.92
CA GLU A 73 -26.79 -3.28 -20.08
C GLU A 73 -26.20 -3.00 -18.69
N SER A 74 -25.56 -4.00 -18.06
CA SER A 74 -24.91 -3.83 -16.76
C SER A 74 -23.52 -4.51 -16.72
N PRO A 75 -22.48 -3.84 -17.24
CA PRO A 75 -21.13 -4.43 -17.33
C PRO A 75 -20.55 -4.77 -15.96
N LEU A 76 -20.80 -3.91 -14.96
CA LEU A 76 -20.35 -4.14 -13.58
C LEU A 76 -21.04 -5.35 -12.93
N LEU A 77 -22.32 -5.62 -13.22
CA LEU A 77 -22.99 -6.80 -12.68
C LEU A 77 -22.33 -8.08 -13.19
N ILE A 78 -22.03 -8.13 -14.48
CA ILE A 78 -21.38 -9.26 -15.13
C ILE A 78 -19.97 -9.44 -14.59
N ALA A 79 -19.19 -8.36 -14.55
CA ALA A 79 -17.82 -8.37 -14.05
C ALA A 79 -17.74 -8.83 -12.58
N ASN A 80 -18.58 -8.28 -11.70
CA ASN A 80 -18.59 -8.70 -10.30
C ASN A 80 -19.04 -10.15 -10.14
N THR A 81 -20.06 -10.59 -10.86
CA THR A 81 -20.52 -11.99 -10.82
C THR A 81 -19.40 -12.95 -11.20
N ILE A 82 -18.71 -12.69 -12.31
CA ILE A 82 -17.59 -13.53 -12.79
C ILE A 82 -16.43 -13.50 -11.78
N VAL A 83 -15.93 -12.31 -11.43
CA VAL A 83 -14.72 -12.18 -10.61
C VAL A 83 -14.96 -12.66 -9.17
N MET A 84 -16.10 -12.34 -8.56
CA MET A 84 -16.40 -12.79 -7.19
C MET A 84 -16.57 -14.31 -7.15
N SER A 85 -17.26 -14.91 -8.12
CA SER A 85 -17.43 -16.37 -8.21
C SER A 85 -16.10 -17.08 -8.43
N ALA A 86 -15.28 -16.59 -9.38
CA ALA A 86 -13.93 -17.10 -9.61
C ALA A 86 -13.06 -16.98 -8.37
N THR A 87 -13.14 -15.87 -7.64
CA THR A 87 -12.40 -15.68 -6.38
C THR A 87 -12.78 -16.72 -5.34
N VAL A 88 -14.09 -16.97 -5.15
CA VAL A 88 -14.56 -18.01 -4.21
C VAL A 88 -14.03 -19.38 -4.61
N ILE A 89 -14.11 -19.75 -5.89
CA ILE A 89 -13.60 -21.04 -6.39
C ILE A 89 -12.09 -21.16 -6.14
N ILE A 90 -11.30 -20.14 -6.48
CA ILE A 90 -9.85 -20.11 -6.25
C ILE A 90 -9.51 -20.32 -4.77
N VAL A 91 -10.24 -19.64 -3.87
CA VAL A 91 -10.04 -19.77 -2.42
C VAL A 91 -10.39 -21.18 -1.93
N LEU A 92 -11.53 -21.74 -2.36
CA LEU A 92 -11.95 -23.10 -1.99
C LEU A 92 -10.97 -24.16 -2.49
N VAL A 93 -10.50 -24.04 -3.74
CA VAL A 93 -9.48 -24.92 -4.32
C VAL A 93 -8.17 -24.83 -3.53
N ASN A 94 -7.73 -23.62 -3.18
CA ASN A 94 -6.52 -23.45 -2.37
C ASN A 94 -6.66 -24.07 -0.97
N ILE A 95 -7.82 -23.91 -0.31
CA ILE A 95 -8.12 -24.55 0.99
C ILE A 95 -8.07 -26.08 0.84
N TYR A 96 -8.69 -26.63 -0.19
CA TYR A 96 -8.69 -28.07 -0.47
C TYR A 96 -7.26 -28.62 -0.69
N ILE A 97 -6.45 -27.95 -1.52
CA ILE A 97 -5.06 -28.33 -1.79
C ILE A 97 -4.23 -28.33 -0.49
N LYS A 98 -4.33 -27.26 0.32
CA LYS A 98 -3.60 -27.16 1.59
C LYS A 98 -4.06 -28.20 2.62
N SER A 99 -5.35 -28.49 2.69
CA SER A 99 -5.91 -29.54 3.55
C SER A 99 -5.35 -30.93 3.19
N LYS A 100 -5.32 -31.26 1.89
CA LYS A 100 -4.78 -32.54 1.40
C LYS A 100 -3.26 -32.66 1.64
N ALA A 101 -2.51 -31.58 1.46
CA ALA A 101 -1.07 -31.55 1.76
C ALA A 101 -0.79 -31.79 3.25
N SER A 102 -1.60 -31.19 4.14
CA SER A 102 -1.51 -31.40 5.59
C SER A 102 -1.80 -32.85 5.99
N ASN A 103 -2.83 -33.47 5.40
CA ASN A 103 -3.17 -34.87 5.67
C ASN A 103 -2.13 -35.87 5.14
N LYS A 104 -1.45 -35.58 4.02
CA LYS A 104 -0.31 -36.40 3.55
C LYS A 104 0.94 -36.26 4.44
N SER A 105 1.14 -35.10 5.06
CA SER A 105 2.25 -34.88 6.00
C SER A 105 2.07 -35.66 7.31
N LYS A 106 0.82 -35.88 7.75
CA LYS A 106 0.49 -36.64 8.97
C LYS A 106 0.77 -38.15 8.90
N SER A 107 1.01 -38.74 7.73
CA SER A 107 1.37 -40.17 7.60
C SER A 107 2.87 -40.45 7.69
N GLY A 108 3.71 -39.42 7.83
CA GLY A 108 5.12 -39.51 8.21
C GLY A 108 5.30 -38.90 9.59
N LEU A 109 6.04 -39.57 10.46
CA LEU A 109 6.26 -39.26 11.87
C LEU A 109 6.87 -37.86 12.12
N LEU A 110 6.11 -36.76 11.98
CA LEU A 110 6.44 -35.41 12.46
C LEU A 110 5.16 -34.55 12.53
N ASN A 111 4.70 -34.25 13.75
CA ASN A 111 3.52 -33.44 14.07
C ASN A 111 3.47 -32.08 13.33
N PRO A 112 2.49 -31.80 12.46
CA PRO A 112 2.40 -30.51 11.77
C PRO A 112 1.27 -29.63 12.35
N VAL A 113 1.21 -29.40 13.66
CA VAL A 113 0.24 -28.42 14.24
C VAL A 113 0.78 -27.67 15.48
N GLN A 114 2.01 -27.90 15.91
CA GLN A 114 2.52 -27.36 17.19
C GLN A 114 3.61 -26.29 17.04
N ASP A 115 3.68 -25.63 15.89
CA ASP A 115 4.31 -24.32 15.78
C ASP A 115 3.24 -23.24 16.00
N ARG A 116 2.53 -23.34 17.14
CA ARG A 116 1.87 -22.16 17.70
C ARG A 116 3.00 -21.20 17.98
N LEU A 117 3.16 -20.21 17.11
CA LEU A 117 3.95 -19.01 17.35
C LEU A 117 3.79 -18.63 18.82
N ALA A 118 4.76 -19.00 19.65
CA ALA A 118 4.81 -18.62 21.04
C ALA A 118 5.22 -17.14 21.07
N ILE A 119 4.36 -16.30 20.50
CA ILE A 119 4.47 -14.86 20.59
C ILE A 119 4.02 -14.54 22.00
N ASP A 120 4.86 -13.78 22.69
CA ASP A 120 4.54 -13.25 24.00
C ASP A 120 3.18 -12.51 23.93
N LYS A 121 2.23 -12.94 24.76
CA LYS A 121 0.89 -12.35 24.84
C LYS A 121 0.96 -10.84 25.07
N ILE A 122 1.95 -10.37 25.82
CA ILE A 122 2.15 -8.94 26.10
C ILE A 122 2.46 -8.18 24.80
N ILE A 123 3.20 -8.78 23.88
CA ILE A 123 3.57 -8.15 22.62
C ILE A 123 2.36 -8.06 21.69
N VAL A 124 1.56 -9.11 21.61
CA VAL A 124 0.29 -9.08 20.86
C VAL A 124 -0.62 -8.00 21.41
N ILE A 125 -0.74 -7.85 22.73
CA ILE A 125 -1.54 -6.78 23.34
C ILE A 125 -1.01 -5.39 22.96
N LYS A 126 0.32 -5.17 23.01
CA LYS A 126 0.92 -3.89 22.61
C LYS A 126 0.67 -3.57 21.13
N GLU A 127 0.79 -4.55 20.26
CA GLU A 127 0.50 -4.41 18.83
C GLU A 127 -1.00 -4.12 18.59
N LEU A 128 -1.90 -4.78 19.32
CA LEU A 128 -3.34 -4.51 19.24
C LEU A 128 -3.68 -3.10 19.71
N VAL A 129 -3.06 -2.61 20.78
CA VAL A 129 -3.22 -1.22 21.25
C VAL A 129 -2.75 -0.23 20.17
N LEU A 130 -1.60 -0.51 19.53
CA LEU A 130 -1.10 0.31 18.43
C LEU A 130 -2.06 0.30 17.24
N ILE A 131 -2.52 -0.88 16.80
CA ILE A 131 -3.50 -1.03 15.71
C ILE A 131 -4.79 -0.28 16.04
N LEU A 132 -5.29 -0.40 17.27
CA LEU A 132 -6.50 0.27 17.72
C LEU A 132 -6.31 1.79 17.67
N GLY A 133 -5.19 2.32 18.18
CA GLY A 133 -4.89 3.75 18.14
C GLY A 133 -4.83 4.30 16.71
N ILE A 134 -4.14 3.60 15.80
CA ILE A 134 -4.07 3.97 14.38
C ILE A 134 -5.46 3.92 13.73
N THR A 135 -6.25 2.89 14.04
CA THR A 135 -7.60 2.72 13.48
C THR A 135 -8.54 3.81 13.96
N ILE A 136 -8.47 4.19 15.25
CA ILE A 136 -9.24 5.31 15.81
C ILE A 136 -8.86 6.61 15.09
N LEU A 137 -7.55 6.90 14.96
CA LEU A 137 -7.08 8.08 14.24
C LEU A 137 -7.59 8.12 12.79
N ALA A 138 -7.44 7.01 12.06
CA ALA A 138 -7.92 6.89 10.68
C ALA A 138 -9.44 7.08 10.58
N THR A 139 -10.20 6.53 11.54
CA THR A 139 -11.65 6.66 11.58
C THR A 139 -12.07 8.11 11.81
N ILE A 140 -11.45 8.79 12.79
CA ILE A 140 -11.69 10.20 13.04
C ILE A 140 -11.40 11.00 11.77
N LEU A 141 -10.22 10.83 11.18
CA LEU A 141 -9.82 11.58 9.97
C LEU A 141 -10.79 11.36 8.80
N MET A 142 -11.21 10.12 8.57
CA MET A 142 -12.03 9.78 7.41
C MET A 142 -13.51 10.17 7.59
N TRP A 143 -14.09 9.92 8.76
CA TRP A 143 -15.51 10.21 9.00
C TRP A 143 -15.78 11.67 9.34
N THR A 144 -14.80 12.42 9.85
CA THR A 144 -14.96 13.89 10.04
C THR A 144 -14.99 14.63 8.70
N THR A 145 -14.29 14.12 7.70
CA THR A 145 -14.14 14.79 6.39
C THR A 145 -15.16 14.36 5.36
N PHE A 146 -15.78 13.18 5.51
CA PHE A 146 -16.80 12.70 4.57
C PHE A 146 -17.78 11.74 5.25
N TYR A 147 -19.06 12.12 5.29
CA TYR A 147 -20.12 11.29 5.85
C TYR A 147 -21.50 11.64 5.28
N ILE A 148 -22.46 10.72 5.41
CA ILE A 148 -23.86 10.97 5.11
C ILE A 148 -24.69 10.93 6.39
N ARG A 149 -25.49 11.98 6.61
CA ARG A 149 -26.46 12.09 7.70
C ARG A 149 -27.79 12.59 7.14
N GLU A 150 -28.88 11.90 7.48
CA GLU A 150 -30.25 12.29 7.11
C GLU A 150 -30.43 12.53 5.59
N GLY A 151 -29.75 11.75 4.75
CA GLY A 151 -29.81 11.87 3.29
C GLY A 151 -28.90 12.95 2.70
N ASN A 152 -28.33 13.83 3.53
CA ASN A 152 -27.39 14.86 3.10
C ASN A 152 -25.96 14.34 3.13
N LEU A 153 -25.20 14.69 2.10
CA LEU A 153 -23.79 14.36 1.94
C LEU A 153 -22.95 15.52 2.46
N TYR A 154 -22.12 15.26 3.47
CA TYR A 154 -21.25 16.24 4.11
C TYR A 154 -19.81 16.01 3.69
N VAL A 155 -19.16 17.06 3.20
CA VAL A 155 -17.76 17.07 2.75
C VAL A 155 -17.05 18.20 3.48
N GLY A 156 -15.90 17.89 4.10
CA GLY A 156 -15.12 18.88 4.82
C GLY A 156 -14.55 19.97 3.92
N VAL A 157 -14.43 21.19 4.44
CA VAL A 157 -13.88 22.35 3.72
C VAL A 157 -12.42 22.13 3.29
N SER A 158 -11.66 21.28 3.98
CA SER A 158 -10.28 20.98 3.59
C SER A 158 -10.15 19.99 2.42
N VAL A 159 -11.23 19.26 2.10
CA VAL A 159 -11.25 18.17 1.09
C VAL A 159 -12.18 18.45 -0.09
N PHE A 160 -13.07 19.46 -0.02
CA PHE A 160 -14.17 19.59 -0.98
C PHE A 160 -13.71 19.76 -2.44
N SER A 161 -12.63 20.51 -2.67
CA SER A 161 -12.10 20.76 -4.01
C SER A 161 -11.64 19.47 -4.69
N ASP A 162 -10.98 18.59 -3.94
CA ASP A 162 -10.50 17.28 -4.42
C ASP A 162 -11.65 16.28 -4.51
N PHE A 163 -12.59 16.34 -3.56
CA PHE A 163 -13.70 15.38 -3.48
C PHE A 163 -14.75 15.62 -4.57
N SER A 164 -14.95 16.87 -5.00
CA SER A 164 -15.91 17.18 -6.06
C SER A 164 -15.66 16.36 -7.35
N PRO A 165 -14.45 16.38 -7.96
CA PRO A 165 -14.15 15.53 -9.11
C PRO A 165 -14.06 14.04 -8.73
N HIS A 166 -13.58 13.68 -7.54
CA HIS A 166 -13.52 12.27 -7.12
C HIS A 166 -14.90 11.62 -6.99
N LEU A 167 -15.87 12.30 -6.37
CA LEU A 167 -17.23 11.79 -6.21
C LEU A 167 -17.95 11.70 -7.56
N GLY A 168 -17.71 12.67 -8.46
CA GLY A 168 -18.16 12.59 -9.85
C GLY A 168 -17.61 11.36 -10.57
N MET A 169 -16.30 11.11 -10.44
CA MET A 169 -15.65 9.92 -11.00
C MET A 169 -16.20 8.61 -10.39
N ILE A 170 -16.35 8.54 -9.07
CA ILE A 170 -16.93 7.37 -8.38
C ILE A 170 -18.31 7.05 -8.95
N ARG A 171 -19.18 8.06 -9.06
CA ARG A 171 -20.55 7.88 -9.54
C ARG A 171 -20.67 7.63 -11.04
N SER A 172 -19.68 8.07 -11.82
CA SER A 172 -19.58 7.69 -13.24
C SER A 172 -19.44 6.17 -13.43
N PHE A 173 -18.94 5.46 -12.42
CA PHE A 173 -18.88 3.99 -12.42
C PHE A 173 -20.10 3.36 -11.74
N SER A 174 -20.51 3.86 -10.58
CA SER A 174 -21.57 3.20 -9.79
C SER A 174 -22.96 3.34 -10.40
N TYR A 175 -23.28 4.49 -10.99
CA TYR A 175 -24.54 4.76 -11.66
C TYR A 175 -24.41 4.90 -13.18
N GLY A 176 -23.19 5.08 -13.68
CA GLY A 176 -22.89 5.24 -15.11
C GLY A 176 -22.18 4.04 -15.72
N ASN A 177 -21.78 4.20 -16.99
CA ASN A 177 -21.04 3.21 -17.77
C ASN A 177 -19.74 3.83 -18.30
N ASN A 178 -18.81 4.20 -17.41
CA ASN A 178 -17.59 4.92 -17.76
C ASN A 178 -16.45 3.99 -18.24
N PHE A 179 -16.68 3.31 -19.37
CA PHE A 179 -15.75 2.39 -20.02
C PHE A 179 -15.68 2.63 -21.55
N PRO A 180 -14.51 2.94 -22.13
CA PRO A 180 -13.25 3.30 -21.47
C PRO A 180 -13.43 4.49 -20.53
N THR A 181 -12.58 4.58 -19.52
CA THR A 181 -12.71 5.65 -18.53
C THR A 181 -12.29 7.00 -19.09
N THR A 182 -13.17 7.98 -18.96
CA THR A 182 -12.91 9.40 -19.26
C THR A 182 -13.19 10.26 -18.03
N TYR A 183 -12.79 11.53 -18.07
CA TYR A 183 -13.19 12.49 -17.04
C TYR A 183 -14.71 12.66 -17.01
N SER A 184 -15.29 12.65 -15.81
CA SER A 184 -16.73 12.84 -15.62
C SER A 184 -17.19 14.29 -15.84
N HIS A 185 -16.25 15.23 -15.83
CA HIS A 185 -16.51 16.68 -15.81
C HIS A 185 -15.89 17.43 -17.00
N PHE A 186 -15.09 16.74 -17.83
CA PHE A 186 -14.57 17.25 -19.10
C PHE A 186 -14.86 16.22 -20.20
N ALA A 187 -15.95 16.44 -20.93
CA ALA A 187 -16.39 15.52 -21.98
C ALA A 187 -15.39 15.51 -23.14
N GLY A 188 -15.07 14.32 -23.66
CA GLY A 188 -14.18 14.14 -24.81
C GLY A 188 -12.68 14.07 -24.47
N GLU A 189 -12.30 14.36 -23.23
CA GLU A 189 -10.92 14.27 -22.75
C GLU A 189 -10.63 12.91 -22.09
N ASP A 190 -9.43 12.41 -22.33
CA ASP A 190 -8.93 11.17 -21.76
C ASP A 190 -8.54 11.33 -20.27
N ILE A 191 -8.50 10.21 -19.54
CA ILE A 191 -8.26 10.23 -18.10
C ILE A 191 -6.75 10.29 -17.80
N LYS A 192 -6.24 11.50 -17.52
CA LYS A 192 -4.81 11.70 -17.16
C LYS A 192 -4.51 11.48 -15.67
N TYR A 193 -5.54 11.38 -14.83
CA TYR A 193 -5.42 11.15 -13.39
C TYR A 193 -5.63 9.68 -13.01
N HIS A 194 -4.98 9.20 -11.95
CA HIS A 194 -5.17 7.83 -11.45
C HIS A 194 -6.59 7.64 -10.87
N PHE A 195 -7.41 6.82 -11.53
CA PHE A 195 -8.83 6.65 -11.21
C PHE A 195 -9.19 5.32 -10.55
N MET A 196 -8.26 4.35 -10.46
CA MET A 196 -8.60 2.98 -10.07
C MET A 196 -9.08 2.85 -8.62
N PHE A 197 -8.68 3.76 -7.73
CA PHE A 197 -9.23 3.81 -6.38
C PHE A 197 -10.67 4.34 -6.38
N GLN A 198 -10.98 5.36 -7.19
CA GLN A 198 -12.34 5.85 -7.39
C GLN A 198 -13.21 4.77 -8.05
N PHE A 199 -12.65 3.99 -8.98
CA PHE A 199 -13.31 2.82 -9.53
C PHE A 199 -13.61 1.75 -8.47
N LEU A 200 -12.66 1.42 -7.58
CA LEU A 200 -12.91 0.52 -6.44
C LEU A 200 -14.11 1.02 -5.61
N VAL A 201 -14.13 2.30 -5.26
CA VAL A 201 -15.19 2.91 -4.46
C VAL A 201 -16.53 2.88 -5.21
N GLY A 202 -16.54 3.22 -6.51
CA GLY A 202 -17.73 3.14 -7.36
C GLY A 202 -18.25 1.72 -7.48
N ASN A 203 -17.37 0.74 -7.58
CA ASN A 203 -17.74 -0.67 -7.60
C ASN A 203 -18.35 -1.13 -6.25
N LEU A 204 -17.81 -0.65 -5.13
CA LEU A 204 -18.40 -0.92 -3.81
C LEU A 204 -19.78 -0.28 -3.65
N GLU A 205 -19.97 0.95 -4.15
CA GLU A 205 -21.26 1.63 -4.20
C GLU A 205 -22.26 0.88 -5.09
N PHE A 206 -21.84 0.43 -6.27
CA PHE A 206 -22.62 -0.41 -7.17
C PHE A 206 -23.09 -1.71 -6.50
N LEU A 207 -22.21 -2.34 -5.70
CA LEU A 207 -22.54 -3.52 -4.89
C LEU A 207 -23.41 -3.22 -3.65
N GLY A 208 -23.97 -2.01 -3.62
CA GLY A 208 -24.93 -1.54 -2.67
C GLY A 208 -24.32 -1.07 -1.36
N MET A 209 -23.05 -0.66 -1.29
CA MET A 209 -22.48 0.01 -0.12
C MET A 209 -22.78 1.52 -0.17
N ARG A 210 -23.13 2.15 0.95
CA ARG A 210 -23.32 3.62 0.97
C ARG A 210 -21.99 4.30 0.66
N ILE A 211 -21.98 5.35 -0.16
CA ILE A 211 -20.75 5.94 -0.72
C ILE A 211 -19.72 6.39 0.34
N ASP A 212 -20.17 6.88 1.50
CA ASP A 212 -19.28 7.23 2.62
C ASP A 212 -18.57 6.00 3.21
N TRP A 213 -19.26 4.88 3.39
CA TRP A 213 -18.64 3.60 3.74
C TRP A 213 -17.72 3.09 2.62
N ALA A 214 -18.18 3.15 1.37
CA ALA A 214 -17.44 2.69 0.20
C ALA A 214 -16.13 3.43 0.03
N PHE A 215 -16.10 4.72 0.35
CA PHE A 215 -14.90 5.53 0.24
C PHE A 215 -14.01 5.41 1.49
N ASN A 216 -14.61 5.52 2.68
CA ASN A 216 -13.84 5.64 3.91
C ASN A 216 -13.28 4.29 4.40
N LEU A 217 -13.98 3.16 4.20
CA LEU A 217 -13.52 1.87 4.72
C LEU A 217 -12.24 1.35 4.02
N PRO A 218 -12.14 1.31 2.67
CA PRO A 218 -10.87 1.00 2.01
C PRO A 218 -9.76 1.98 2.38
N SER A 219 -10.10 3.25 2.63
CA SER A 219 -9.15 4.29 3.03
C SER A 219 -8.57 4.02 4.44
N ILE A 220 -9.40 3.68 5.43
CA ILE A 220 -8.94 3.25 6.76
C ILE A 220 -8.02 2.04 6.63
N ILE A 221 -8.47 1.00 5.94
CA ILE A 221 -7.72 -0.26 5.87
C ILE A 221 -6.37 -0.03 5.20
N SER A 222 -6.33 0.82 4.16
CA SER A 222 -5.09 1.24 3.49
C SER A 222 -4.17 2.02 4.44
N PHE A 223 -4.72 2.96 5.23
CA PHE A 223 -3.98 3.75 6.19
C PHE A 223 -3.37 2.90 7.31
N VAL A 224 -4.16 2.00 7.90
CA VAL A 224 -3.68 1.02 8.87
C VAL A 224 -2.61 0.13 8.23
N SER A 225 -2.83 -0.37 7.01
CA SER A 225 -1.86 -1.21 6.29
C SER A 225 -0.51 -0.52 6.08
N ALA A 226 -0.50 0.76 5.68
CA ALA A 226 0.71 1.54 5.53
C ALA A 226 1.47 1.67 6.86
N HIS A 227 0.77 1.94 7.96
CA HIS A 227 1.38 2.05 9.29
C HIS A 227 1.97 0.73 9.77
N LEU A 228 1.28 -0.40 9.57
CA LEU A 228 1.77 -1.71 10.01
C LEU A 228 3.02 -2.15 9.24
N LEU A 229 3.05 -1.88 7.93
CA LEU A 229 4.23 -2.15 7.12
C LEU A 229 5.39 -1.22 7.49
N LEU A 230 5.12 0.06 7.73
CA LEU A 230 6.13 1.01 8.19
C LEU A 230 6.68 0.64 9.57
N TYR A 231 5.81 0.25 10.51
CA TYR A 231 6.19 -0.31 11.81
C TYR A 231 7.17 -1.46 11.63
N LEU A 232 6.81 -2.45 10.81
CA LEU A 232 7.65 -3.63 10.59
C LEU A 232 8.98 -3.24 9.94
N LEU A 233 8.98 -2.35 8.96
CA LEU A 233 10.20 -1.88 8.30
C LEU A 233 11.17 -1.28 9.32
N ALA A 234 10.68 -0.39 10.19
CA ALA A 234 11.48 0.23 11.25
C ALA A 234 11.99 -0.80 12.27
N VAL A 235 11.16 -1.77 12.69
CA VAL A 235 11.59 -2.85 13.58
C VAL A 235 12.63 -3.74 12.90
N LYS A 236 12.49 -4.05 11.61
CA LYS A 236 13.47 -4.87 10.89
C LYS A 236 14.80 -4.17 10.70
N MET A 237 14.82 -2.84 10.58
CA MET A 237 16.07 -2.06 10.50
C MET A 237 16.76 -1.94 11.86
N THR A 238 16.00 -1.75 12.94
CA THR A 238 16.55 -1.39 14.27
C THR A 238 16.56 -2.54 15.27
N SER A 239 15.84 -3.63 14.99
CA SER A 239 15.54 -4.74 15.91
C SER A 239 14.77 -4.33 17.18
N LYS A 240 14.09 -3.17 17.19
CA LYS A 240 13.44 -2.61 18.39
C LYS A 240 11.98 -2.25 18.13
N ASN A 241 11.05 -2.91 18.83
CA ASN A 241 9.60 -2.70 18.68
C ASN A 241 9.15 -1.27 19.01
N TRP A 242 9.75 -0.65 20.03
CA TRP A 242 9.38 0.72 20.41
C TRP A 242 9.77 1.74 19.35
N VAL A 243 10.85 1.49 18.57
CA VAL A 243 11.22 2.35 17.45
C VAL A 243 10.13 2.29 16.39
N GLY A 244 9.61 1.09 16.08
CA GLY A 244 8.46 0.95 15.18
C GLY A 244 7.24 1.73 15.66
N ALA A 245 6.92 1.68 16.95
CA ALA A 245 5.79 2.43 17.51
C ALA A 245 5.99 3.96 17.39
N VAL A 246 7.18 4.45 17.73
CA VAL A 246 7.55 5.86 17.57
C VAL A 246 7.51 6.27 16.10
N THR A 247 7.95 5.41 15.16
CA THR A 247 7.84 5.67 13.73
C THR A 247 6.38 5.86 13.31
N CYS A 248 5.45 5.01 13.75
CA CYS A 248 4.02 5.21 13.46
C CYS A 248 3.51 6.56 13.98
N ILE A 249 3.92 6.98 15.18
CA ILE A 249 3.53 8.27 15.74
C ILE A 249 4.10 9.40 14.88
N LEU A 250 5.42 9.41 14.64
CA LEU A 250 6.10 10.46 13.88
C LEU A 250 5.63 10.56 12.42
N PHE A 251 5.21 9.44 11.82
CA PHE A 251 4.70 9.41 10.45
C PHE A 251 3.39 10.19 10.26
N ASN A 252 2.65 10.42 11.34
CA ASN A 252 1.45 11.27 11.33
C ASN A 252 1.79 12.76 11.46
N PHE A 253 3.02 13.10 11.80
CA PHE A 253 3.46 14.48 11.90
C PHE A 253 4.19 14.92 10.64
N ARG A 254 4.28 16.23 10.49
CA ARG A 254 4.96 16.86 9.38
C ARG A 254 6.46 16.57 9.43
N SER A 255 7.06 16.33 8.26
CA SER A 255 8.51 16.10 8.10
C SER A 255 9.36 17.38 8.10
N SER A 256 8.75 18.56 8.18
CA SER A 256 9.41 19.87 8.15
C SER A 256 9.78 20.37 9.55
N LYS A 257 10.71 21.33 9.63
CA LYS A 257 11.03 22.07 10.86
C LYS A 257 9.99 23.13 11.26
N THR A 258 8.95 23.35 10.47
CA THR A 258 7.97 24.46 10.58
C THR A 258 7.33 24.59 11.97
N LEU A 259 7.01 23.48 12.64
CA LEU A 259 6.49 23.54 14.01
C LEU A 259 7.51 24.17 14.98
N PHE A 260 8.79 23.81 14.84
CA PHE A 260 9.84 24.31 15.71
C PHE A 260 10.15 25.78 15.44
N THR A 261 10.16 26.22 14.17
CA THR A 261 10.34 27.63 13.81
C THR A 261 9.16 28.48 14.27
N TYR A 262 7.92 28.00 14.09
CA TYR A 262 6.73 28.65 14.64
C TYR A 262 6.82 28.82 16.16
N LEU A 263 7.16 27.76 16.91
CA LEU A 263 7.30 27.81 18.36
C LEU A 263 8.46 28.68 18.86
N ALA A 264 9.49 28.87 18.04
CA ALA A 264 10.62 29.75 18.33
C ALA A 264 10.28 31.23 18.12
N ASN A 265 9.39 31.52 17.17
CA ASN A 265 8.96 32.88 16.84
C ASN A 265 7.86 33.43 17.77
N ILE A 266 7.35 32.61 18.70
CA ILE A 266 6.41 33.07 19.73
C ILE A 266 7.15 33.98 20.73
N PRO A 267 6.70 35.23 20.96
CA PRO A 267 7.33 36.18 21.89
C PRO A 267 7.54 35.61 23.29
N GLN A 268 8.64 35.99 23.95
CA GLN A 268 8.92 35.64 25.35
C GLN A 268 7.89 36.32 26.26
N GLY A 269 6.88 35.58 26.70
CA GLY A 269 5.75 36.05 27.50
C GLY A 269 4.43 35.39 27.12
N ASP A 270 4.31 34.92 25.88
CA ASP A 270 3.11 34.25 25.38
C ASP A 270 3.13 32.75 25.69
N SER A 271 1.97 32.19 26.05
CA SER A 271 1.80 30.76 26.23
C SER A 271 1.85 30.03 24.88
N LYS A 272 2.90 29.23 24.67
CA LYS A 272 3.04 28.37 23.48
C LYS A 272 1.89 27.38 23.35
N LEU A 273 1.41 26.85 24.49
CA LEU A 273 0.34 25.87 24.52
C LEU A 273 -0.99 26.49 24.10
N GLU A 274 -1.26 27.72 24.55
CA GLU A 274 -2.47 28.46 24.18
C GLU A 274 -2.47 28.82 22.70
N LYS A 275 -1.34 29.31 22.17
CA LYS A 275 -1.21 29.59 20.73
C LYS A 275 -1.42 28.34 19.87
N LEU A 276 -0.86 27.19 20.27
CA LEU A 276 -1.11 25.93 19.56
C LEU A 276 -2.57 25.46 19.67
N SER A 277 -3.18 25.59 20.86
CA SER A 277 -4.56 25.14 21.10
C SER A 277 -5.59 25.96 20.35
N ASN A 278 -5.33 27.26 20.16
CA ASN A 278 -6.23 28.19 19.49
C ASN A 278 -5.91 28.36 18.00
N ASN A 279 -4.89 27.65 17.48
CA ASN A 279 -4.49 27.74 16.09
C ASN A 279 -5.49 27.03 15.17
N LEU A 280 -6.10 27.77 14.25
CA LEU A 280 -7.06 27.26 13.28
C LEU A 280 -6.49 27.14 11.85
N GLU A 281 -5.25 27.57 11.64
CA GLU A 281 -4.60 27.61 10.33
C GLU A 281 -3.45 26.61 10.21
N PHE A 282 -3.08 26.24 8.98
CA PHE A 282 -1.89 25.43 8.78
C PHE A 282 -0.64 26.26 9.04
N ILE A 283 0.16 25.83 10.02
CA ILE A 283 1.45 26.45 10.30
C ILE A 283 2.34 26.31 9.06
N SER A 284 2.85 27.41 8.54
CA SER A 284 3.57 27.48 7.27
C SER A 284 4.86 28.29 7.43
N ASP A 285 5.99 27.74 6.93
CA ASP A 285 7.31 28.38 6.93
C ASP A 285 7.99 28.25 5.55
N THR A 286 7.39 27.50 4.61
CA THR A 286 7.90 27.36 3.23
C THR A 286 6.75 27.50 2.20
N PRO A 287 7.05 27.78 0.92
CA PRO A 287 6.01 28.05 -0.08
C PRO A 287 4.96 26.94 -0.19
N ASN A 288 3.68 27.31 -0.21
CA ASN A 288 2.51 26.42 -0.31
C ASN A 288 2.34 25.44 0.87
N GLU A 289 3.07 25.63 1.98
CA GLU A 289 2.87 24.83 3.20
C GLU A 289 1.53 25.09 3.88
N ASP A 290 0.96 26.27 3.64
CA ASP A 290 -0.36 26.72 4.06
C ASP A 290 -1.49 25.94 3.38
N TRP A 291 -1.21 25.23 2.28
CA TRP A 291 -2.18 24.34 1.62
C TRP A 291 -2.41 23.02 2.40
N GLY A 292 -1.70 22.84 3.53
CA GLY A 292 -1.75 21.60 4.31
C GLY A 292 -0.98 20.45 3.66
N LEU A 293 -0.14 20.75 2.66
CA LEU A 293 0.76 19.77 2.07
C LEU A 293 1.77 19.29 3.13
N TRP A 294 1.95 17.97 3.19
CA TRP A 294 2.83 17.26 4.14
C TRP A 294 2.31 17.09 5.58
N ASN A 295 0.99 17.19 5.81
CA ASN A 295 0.38 16.85 7.10
C ASN A 295 -0.67 15.71 7.00
N LEU A 296 -1.40 15.46 8.09
CA LEU A 296 -2.50 14.48 8.16
C LEU A 296 -3.62 14.71 7.12
N ASN A 297 -3.90 15.95 6.74
CA ASN A 297 -4.90 16.33 5.75
C ASN A 297 -4.64 15.70 4.38
N VAL A 298 -3.38 15.43 4.00
CA VAL A 298 -3.10 14.76 2.73
C VAL A 298 -3.72 13.37 2.68
N TYR A 299 -3.76 12.63 3.80
CA TYR A 299 -4.46 11.34 3.87
C TYR A 299 -5.99 11.49 3.84
N ALA A 300 -6.50 12.68 4.18
CA ALA A 300 -7.91 12.99 4.03
C ALA A 300 -8.27 13.28 2.57
N ASN A 301 -7.53 14.20 1.95
CA ASN A 301 -7.71 14.66 0.57
C ASN A 301 -7.41 13.53 -0.44
N GLN A 302 -6.25 12.90 -0.33
CA GLN A 302 -5.80 11.83 -1.21
C GLN A 302 -6.03 10.46 -0.56
N ARG A 303 -7.30 10.04 -0.50
CA ARG A 303 -7.72 8.74 0.10
C ARG A 303 -6.96 7.51 -0.42
N HIS A 304 -6.46 7.59 -1.64
CA HIS A 304 -5.71 6.55 -2.35
C HIS A 304 -4.20 6.54 -2.00
N LEU A 305 -3.65 7.61 -1.41
CA LEU A 305 -2.23 7.73 -1.03
C LEU A 305 -1.78 6.61 -0.09
N ALA A 306 -2.58 6.33 0.93
CA ALA A 306 -2.25 5.31 1.92
C ALA A 306 -2.10 3.91 1.28
N LEU A 307 -2.90 3.60 0.25
CA LEU A 307 -2.77 2.33 -0.48
C LEU A 307 -1.44 2.28 -1.25
N GLY A 308 -1.08 3.39 -1.90
CA GLY A 308 0.19 3.53 -2.61
C GLY A 308 1.41 3.36 -1.69
N LEU A 309 1.38 4.01 -0.53
CA LEU A 309 2.44 3.90 0.48
C LEU A 309 2.54 2.50 1.08
N ALA A 310 1.40 1.84 1.34
CA ALA A 310 1.39 0.46 1.81
C ALA A 310 2.09 -0.47 0.81
N VAL A 311 1.81 -0.35 -0.49
CA VAL A 311 2.50 -1.15 -1.52
C VAL A 311 3.98 -0.81 -1.59
N MET A 312 4.34 0.48 -1.56
CA MET A 312 5.74 0.91 -1.55
C MET A 312 6.51 0.30 -0.36
N PHE A 313 5.99 0.41 0.86
CA PHE A 313 6.63 -0.18 2.05
C PHE A 313 6.72 -1.71 1.96
N TYR A 314 5.68 -2.37 1.44
CA TYR A 314 5.70 -3.80 1.23
C TYR A 314 6.82 -4.23 0.28
N ILE A 315 6.95 -3.60 -0.89
CA ILE A 315 8.02 -3.92 -1.86
C ILE A 315 9.40 -3.63 -1.25
N ILE A 316 9.56 -2.50 -0.55
CA ILE A 316 10.82 -2.18 0.13
C ILE A 316 11.18 -3.28 1.13
N ILE A 317 10.23 -3.77 1.94
CA ILE A 317 10.47 -4.86 2.91
C ILE A 317 10.96 -6.14 2.22
N LEU A 318 10.43 -6.45 1.04
CA LEU A 318 10.79 -7.65 0.29
C LEU A 318 12.21 -7.60 -0.30
N PHE A 319 12.65 -6.41 -0.76
CA PHE A 319 13.95 -6.25 -1.43
C PHE A 319 15.10 -5.81 -0.50
N MET A 320 14.78 -5.20 0.65
CA MET A 320 15.79 -4.78 1.63
C MET A 320 16.74 -5.89 2.13
N PRO A 321 16.34 -7.18 2.23
CA PRO A 321 17.28 -8.26 2.57
C PRO A 321 18.50 -8.35 1.64
N TYR A 322 18.38 -7.96 0.36
CA TYR A 322 19.50 -8.00 -0.58
C TYR A 322 20.55 -6.92 -0.30
N LEU A 323 20.12 -5.78 0.26
CA LEU A 323 21.01 -4.72 0.72
C LEU A 323 21.81 -5.18 1.94
N TYR A 324 21.12 -5.74 2.94
CA TYR A 324 21.78 -6.17 4.17
C TYR A 324 22.72 -7.35 3.95
N GLN A 325 22.41 -8.27 3.02
CA GLN A 325 23.36 -9.30 2.59
C GLN A 325 24.66 -8.69 2.02
N MET A 326 24.58 -7.58 1.27
CA MET A 326 25.78 -6.87 0.82
C MET A 326 26.55 -6.29 2.02
N PHE A 327 25.85 -5.63 2.95
CA PHE A 327 26.49 -5.04 4.13
C PHE A 327 27.19 -6.08 5.01
N ASP A 328 26.59 -7.25 5.19
CA ASP A 328 27.21 -8.33 5.97
C ASP A 328 28.49 -8.85 5.32
N GLU A 329 28.50 -9.00 3.99
CA GLU A 329 29.72 -9.40 3.27
C GLU A 329 30.80 -8.33 3.27
N LEU A 330 30.42 -7.05 3.24
CA LEU A 330 31.37 -5.94 3.35
C LEU A 330 31.99 -5.89 4.74
N LYS A 331 31.21 -6.18 5.80
CA LYS A 331 31.72 -6.32 7.16
C LYS A 331 32.69 -7.50 7.30
N GLN A 332 32.40 -8.63 6.67
CA GLN A 332 33.32 -9.77 6.67
C GLN A 332 34.62 -9.48 5.90
N ALA A 333 34.56 -8.61 4.88
CA ALA A 333 35.70 -8.16 4.10
C ALA A 333 36.42 -6.94 4.70
N ASN A 334 36.36 -6.71 6.02
CA ASN A 334 36.79 -5.44 6.62
C ASN A 334 38.27 -5.10 6.34
N ASN A 335 39.15 -6.11 6.30
CA ASN A 335 40.59 -5.96 6.07
C ASN A 335 40.96 -5.69 4.59
N LYS A 336 39.98 -5.62 3.68
CA LYS A 336 40.22 -5.37 2.25
C LYS A 336 40.29 -3.87 1.93
N SER A 337 41.10 -3.54 0.92
CA SER A 337 41.20 -2.18 0.39
C SER A 337 39.85 -1.66 -0.11
N PHE A 338 39.65 -0.34 -0.07
CA PHE A 338 38.47 0.33 -0.60
C PHE A 338 38.19 -0.09 -2.06
N PHE A 339 39.22 -0.19 -2.89
CA PHE A 339 39.08 -0.60 -4.30
C PHE A 339 38.55 -2.03 -4.44
N GLU A 340 38.95 -2.96 -3.56
CA GLU A 340 38.45 -4.33 -3.58
C GLU A 340 37.00 -4.41 -3.11
N LYS A 341 36.62 -3.62 -2.10
CA LYS A 341 35.21 -3.49 -1.67
C LYS A 341 34.35 -2.92 -2.79
N PHE A 342 34.82 -1.87 -3.46
CA PHE A 342 34.16 -1.28 -4.63
C PHE A 342 34.01 -2.29 -5.77
N ARG A 343 35.08 -3.01 -6.12
CA ARG A 343 35.05 -4.05 -7.15
C ARG A 343 34.06 -5.16 -6.80
N LYS A 344 33.98 -5.55 -5.52
CA LYS A 344 33.05 -6.58 -5.05
C LYS A 344 31.60 -6.11 -5.11
N ILE A 345 31.32 -4.83 -4.81
CA ILE A 345 29.98 -4.26 -4.95
C ILE A 345 29.57 -4.26 -6.42
N PHE A 346 30.34 -3.68 -7.32
CA PHE A 346 29.87 -3.41 -8.69
C PHE A 346 30.15 -4.53 -9.70
N PHE A 347 31.30 -5.22 -9.58
CA PHE A 347 31.81 -6.14 -10.62
C PHE A 347 31.82 -7.61 -10.20
N SER A 348 31.27 -7.97 -9.03
CA SER A 348 31.15 -9.39 -8.65
C SER A 348 30.01 -10.07 -9.40
N LYS A 349 30.27 -11.26 -9.96
CA LYS A 349 29.24 -12.08 -10.63
C LYS A 349 28.07 -12.36 -9.69
N ASP A 350 28.35 -12.61 -8.41
CA ASP A 350 27.33 -12.92 -7.40
C ASP A 350 26.32 -11.79 -7.13
N ALA A 351 26.72 -10.54 -7.38
CA ALA A 351 25.84 -9.38 -7.27
C ALA A 351 24.84 -9.28 -8.43
N TRP A 352 25.08 -9.98 -9.55
CA TRP A 352 24.24 -9.98 -10.75
C TRP A 352 23.52 -11.30 -11.00
N ILE A 353 23.47 -12.22 -10.03
CA ILE A 353 22.69 -13.45 -10.16
C ILE A 353 21.21 -13.18 -9.87
N ILE A 354 20.31 -13.82 -10.61
CA ILE A 354 18.88 -13.89 -10.29
C ILE A 354 18.70 -14.86 -9.13
N LYS A 355 18.15 -14.41 -7.98
CA LYS A 355 17.92 -15.30 -6.83
C LYS A 355 16.50 -15.82 -6.84
N ASP A 356 15.54 -14.91 -6.99
CA ASP A 356 14.13 -15.24 -6.88
C ASP A 356 13.34 -14.55 -7.99
N LEU A 357 13.28 -15.21 -9.14
CA LEU A 357 12.52 -14.74 -10.30
C LEU A 357 11.04 -14.54 -9.96
N ARG A 358 10.49 -15.37 -9.05
CA ARG A 358 9.10 -15.26 -8.62
C ARG A 358 8.86 -13.98 -7.84
N LEU A 359 9.75 -13.66 -6.89
CA LEU A 359 9.69 -12.40 -6.16
C LEU A 359 9.76 -11.21 -7.12
N ALA A 360 10.71 -11.22 -8.05
CA ALA A 360 10.91 -10.14 -9.01
C ALA A 360 9.67 -9.90 -9.89
N ILE A 361 9.15 -10.97 -10.50
CA ILE A 361 7.96 -10.89 -11.38
C ILE A 361 6.73 -10.44 -10.59
N THR A 362 6.44 -11.08 -9.46
CA THR A 362 5.21 -10.80 -8.71
C THR A 362 5.23 -9.40 -8.09
N SER A 363 6.39 -8.94 -7.62
CA SER A 363 6.57 -7.55 -7.17
C SER A 363 6.42 -6.55 -8.30
N GLY A 364 6.94 -6.87 -9.49
CA GLY A 364 6.85 -5.99 -10.66
C GLY A 364 5.42 -5.86 -11.17
N LEU A 365 4.67 -6.97 -11.18
CA LEU A 365 3.25 -6.97 -11.50
C LEU A 365 2.44 -6.18 -10.47
N LEU A 366 2.71 -6.38 -9.17
CA LEU A 366 2.00 -5.66 -8.10
C LEU A 366 2.26 -4.16 -8.15
N LEU A 367 3.53 -3.75 -8.28
CA LEU A 367 3.91 -2.34 -8.35
C LEU A 367 3.46 -1.69 -9.66
N GLY A 368 3.58 -2.36 -10.80
CA GLY A 368 3.07 -1.84 -12.08
C GLY A 368 1.55 -1.73 -12.10
N SER A 369 0.82 -2.64 -11.44
CA SER A 369 -0.63 -2.55 -11.29
C SER A 369 -1.07 -1.41 -10.36
N LEU A 370 -0.16 -0.79 -9.61
CA LEU A 370 -0.46 0.37 -8.78
C LEU A 370 -0.50 1.68 -9.58
N SER A 371 0.01 1.73 -10.82
CA SER A 371 0.18 2.98 -11.57
C SER A 371 -1.08 3.84 -11.66
N PHE A 372 -2.23 3.26 -12.03
CA PHE A 372 -3.51 3.99 -12.06
C PHE A 372 -4.28 4.01 -10.73
N PHE A 373 -3.73 3.43 -9.66
CA PHE A 373 -4.18 3.68 -8.29
C PHE A 373 -3.43 4.87 -7.67
N HIS A 374 -2.13 4.96 -7.90
CA HIS A 374 -1.27 6.04 -7.41
C HIS A 374 0.10 6.09 -8.12
N GLY A 375 0.18 6.75 -9.28
CA GLY A 375 1.40 6.78 -10.11
C GLY A 375 2.64 7.35 -9.41
N ALA A 376 2.49 8.40 -8.61
CA ALA A 376 3.61 9.00 -7.89
C ALA A 376 4.24 8.04 -6.85
N ALA A 377 3.47 7.10 -6.28
CA ALA A 377 3.99 6.12 -5.34
C ALA A 377 4.82 5.05 -6.08
N VAL A 378 4.44 4.71 -7.31
CA VAL A 378 5.22 3.84 -8.18
C VAL A 378 6.57 4.47 -8.52
N ILE A 379 6.57 5.73 -8.96
CA ILE A 379 7.80 6.47 -9.27
C ILE A 379 8.69 6.57 -8.03
N ALA A 380 8.14 7.00 -6.89
CA ALA A 380 8.89 7.11 -5.65
C ALA A 380 9.48 5.75 -5.20
N CYS A 381 8.71 4.66 -5.32
CA CYS A 381 9.18 3.32 -5.00
C CYS A 381 10.33 2.89 -5.91
N LEU A 382 10.22 3.11 -7.24
CA LEU A 382 11.30 2.80 -8.19
C LEU A 382 12.57 3.60 -7.91
N LEU A 383 12.46 4.89 -7.57
CA LEU A 383 13.63 5.72 -7.22
C LEU A 383 14.32 5.23 -5.94
N VAL A 384 13.56 4.92 -4.90
CA VAL A 384 14.11 4.35 -3.65
C VAL A 384 14.77 3.00 -3.92
N LEU A 385 14.11 2.12 -4.69
CA LEU A 385 14.64 0.81 -5.02
C LEU A 385 15.85 0.88 -5.95
N PHE A 386 15.96 1.88 -6.81
CA PHE A 386 17.15 2.12 -7.62
C PHE A 386 18.37 2.41 -6.75
N VAL A 387 18.24 3.32 -5.77
CA VAL A 387 19.31 3.60 -4.79
C VAL A 387 19.68 2.35 -3.99
N ILE A 388 18.67 1.58 -3.54
CA ILE A 388 18.90 0.31 -2.85
C ILE A 388 19.62 -0.69 -3.77
N ALA A 389 19.22 -0.82 -5.03
CA ALA A 389 19.77 -1.77 -5.99
C ALA A 389 21.26 -1.51 -6.28
N ILE A 390 21.68 -0.24 -6.36
CA ILE A 390 23.09 0.15 -6.52
C ILE A 390 23.95 -0.50 -5.43
N LEU A 391 23.47 -0.48 -4.19
CA LEU A 391 24.19 -0.99 -3.02
C LEU A 391 23.86 -2.45 -2.66
N SER A 392 22.95 -3.10 -3.38
CA SER A 392 22.47 -4.44 -3.08
C SER A 392 23.15 -5.53 -3.88
N LYS A 393 23.00 -6.78 -3.39
CA LYS A 393 23.18 -7.97 -4.21
C LYS A 393 21.96 -8.21 -5.10
N LYS A 394 22.09 -9.18 -6.01
CA LYS A 394 20.99 -9.71 -6.86
C LYS A 394 20.29 -8.61 -7.66
N ARG A 395 21.07 -7.72 -8.27
CA ARG A 395 20.58 -6.55 -9.02
C ARG A 395 19.66 -6.91 -10.18
N LEU A 396 19.80 -8.11 -10.75
CA LEU A 396 18.89 -8.57 -11.80
C LEU A 396 17.45 -8.75 -11.30
N ASP A 397 17.24 -9.12 -10.03
CA ASP A 397 15.89 -9.21 -9.47
C ASP A 397 15.22 -7.82 -9.41
N PHE A 398 15.98 -6.79 -9.03
CA PHE A 398 15.51 -5.39 -9.08
C PHE A 398 15.23 -4.94 -10.52
N LEU A 399 16.13 -5.26 -11.47
CA LEU A 399 15.98 -4.88 -12.87
C LEU A 399 14.74 -5.53 -13.48
N ILE A 400 14.53 -6.83 -13.29
CA ILE A 400 13.34 -7.54 -13.78
C ILE A 400 12.07 -6.93 -13.20
N MET A 401 12.05 -6.69 -11.89
CA MET A 401 10.91 -6.07 -11.20
C MET A 401 10.61 -4.67 -11.76
N ALA A 402 11.65 -3.84 -11.92
CA ALA A 402 11.52 -2.48 -12.48
C ALA A 402 11.07 -2.51 -13.94
N SER A 403 11.64 -3.38 -14.78
CA SER A 403 11.24 -3.53 -16.18
C SER A 403 9.78 -3.93 -16.33
N ILE A 404 9.31 -4.92 -15.55
CA ILE A 404 7.90 -5.32 -15.56
C ILE A 404 7.00 -4.17 -15.10
N THR A 405 7.41 -3.46 -14.03
CA THR A 405 6.67 -2.30 -13.52
C THR A 405 6.51 -1.22 -14.60
N ILE A 406 7.61 -0.86 -15.29
CA ILE A 406 7.63 0.17 -16.32
C ILE A 406 6.80 -0.27 -17.54
N VAL A 407 7.02 -1.49 -18.05
CA VAL A 407 6.27 -2.01 -19.20
C VAL A 407 4.77 -2.03 -18.91
N LEU A 408 4.38 -2.50 -17.72
CA LEU A 408 2.98 -2.56 -17.33
C LEU A 408 2.38 -1.16 -17.14
N SER A 409 3.14 -0.21 -16.58
CA SER A 409 2.71 1.19 -16.45
C SER A 409 2.53 1.85 -17.81
N LEU A 410 3.46 1.65 -18.74
CA LEU A 410 3.38 2.18 -20.11
C LEU A 410 2.22 1.56 -20.88
N ALA A 411 1.97 0.26 -20.72
CA ALA A 411 0.82 -0.41 -21.31
C ALA A 411 -0.51 0.16 -20.79
N GLN A 412 -0.62 0.41 -19.48
CA GLN A 412 -1.80 1.06 -18.91
C GLN A 412 -1.94 2.50 -19.43
N THR A 413 -0.87 3.29 -19.45
CA THR A 413 -0.88 4.66 -19.98
C THR A 413 -1.33 4.69 -21.43
N SER A 414 -0.76 3.83 -22.29
CA SER A 414 -1.14 3.74 -23.70
C SER A 414 -2.59 3.30 -23.92
N PHE A 415 -3.20 2.63 -22.95
CA PHE A 415 -4.59 2.18 -23.04
C PHE A 415 -5.57 3.28 -22.62
N PHE A 416 -5.21 4.14 -21.66
CA PHE A 416 -6.11 5.16 -21.12
C PHE A 416 -5.87 6.58 -21.64
N ILE A 417 -4.67 6.87 -22.15
CA ILE A 417 -4.23 8.22 -22.50
C ILE A 417 -3.79 8.25 -23.95
N ASN A 418 -4.38 9.15 -24.73
CA ASN A 418 -3.99 9.49 -26.09
C ASN A 418 -3.00 10.68 -26.04
N GLY A 419 -1.72 10.41 -26.30
CA GLY A 419 -0.66 11.42 -26.31
C GLY A 419 0.29 11.35 -25.11
N SER A 420 1.09 12.39 -24.91
CA SER A 420 2.11 12.46 -23.86
C SER A 420 1.51 12.91 -22.52
N VAL A 421 1.80 12.17 -21.43
CA VAL A 421 1.46 12.57 -20.05
C VAL A 421 2.22 13.83 -19.61
N VAL A 422 3.34 14.14 -20.26
CA VAL A 422 4.27 15.22 -19.86
C VAL A 422 3.97 16.54 -20.56
N GLU A 423 3.22 16.52 -21.68
CA GLU A 423 2.94 17.73 -22.48
C GLU A 423 1.68 18.49 -22.05
N ALA A 424 0.91 17.95 -21.10
CA ALA A 424 -0.36 18.53 -20.64
C ALA A 424 -0.30 19.13 -19.22
N GLY A 425 0.90 19.44 -18.72
CA GLY A 425 1.13 20.06 -17.41
C GLY A 425 1.31 21.57 -17.48
#